data_AF-B9DMP8-F1
#
_entry.id   AF-B9DMP8-F1
#
_cell.length_a   1.000
_cell.length_b   1.000
_cell.length_c   1.000
_cell.angle_alpha   90.00
_cell.angle_beta   90.00
_cell.angle_gamma   90.00
#
_symmetry.space_group_name_H-M   'P 1'
#
loop_
_entity.id
_entity.type
_entity.pdbx_description
1 polymer ?
#
loop_
_entity_poly.entity_id
_entity_poly.type
_entity_poly.pdbx_seq_one_letter_code
_entity_poly.pdbx_strand_id
1 'polypeptide(L)'
;MKFKELHPAQILRSLDDVDYGVVNGNYIADSKRVIADGLLVEKTPQQHKVVLTINESNKDTDWAKALKRAYYSKEFQKWYEKQDKYKGFIVPKEWKK
;
A
#
# COMPACT_ATOMS: atom_id res chain seq x y z
N MET A 1 1.55 20.78 -21.48
CA MET A 1 1.06 20.01 -20.32
C MET A 1 0.98 20.94 -19.13
N LYS A 2 -0.12 20.94 -18.38
CA LYS A 2 -0.32 21.79 -17.18
C LYS A 2 -0.49 20.87 -15.98
N PHE A 3 0.17 21.19 -14.87
CA PHE A 3 0.04 20.43 -13.62
C PHE A 3 -0.78 21.24 -12.62
N LYS A 4 -1.67 20.55 -11.91
CA LYS A 4 -2.44 21.12 -10.80
C LYS A 4 -2.03 20.38 -9.54
N GLU A 5 -1.29 21.06 -8.69
CA GLU A 5 -0.93 20.53 -7.38
C GLU A 5 -2.13 20.58 -6.45
N LEU A 6 -2.38 19.47 -5.77
CA LEU A 6 -3.49 19.31 -4.85
C LEU A 6 -3.00 18.57 -3.62
N HIS A 7 -3.67 18.82 -2.50
CA HIS A 7 -3.49 17.97 -1.33
C HIS A 7 -3.84 16.52 -1.70
N PRO A 8 -3.01 15.50 -1.34
CA PRO A 8 -3.19 14.12 -1.81
C PRO A 8 -4.60 13.55 -1.62
N ALA A 9 -5.23 13.86 -0.48
CA ALA A 9 -6.59 13.43 -0.14
C ALA A 9 -7.68 13.98 -1.07
N GLN A 10 -7.41 15.05 -1.84
CA GLN A 10 -8.38 15.66 -2.75
C GLN A 10 -8.26 15.12 -4.18
N ILE A 11 -7.13 14.51 -4.56
CA ILE A 11 -6.86 14.10 -5.95
C ILE A 11 -7.96 13.15 -6.46
N LEU A 12 -8.38 12.19 -5.63
CA LEU A 12 -9.41 11.22 -6.01
C LEU A 12 -10.78 11.87 -6.29
N ARG A 13 -11.10 12.97 -5.59
CA ARG A 13 -12.36 13.72 -5.77
C ARG A 13 -12.30 14.67 -6.96
N SER A 14 -11.11 15.15 -7.31
CA SER A 14 -10.89 16.05 -8.44
C SER A 14 -10.71 15.33 -9.77
N LEU A 15 -10.90 14.01 -9.84
CA LEU A 15 -10.75 13.25 -11.10
C LEU A 15 -11.73 13.70 -12.19
N ASP A 16 -12.89 14.28 -11.82
CA ASP A 16 -13.86 14.81 -12.79
C ASP A 16 -13.42 16.17 -13.38
N ASP A 17 -12.42 16.82 -12.79
CA ASP A 17 -11.92 18.15 -13.19
C ASP A 17 -10.62 18.09 -13.99
N VAL A 18 -10.04 16.90 -14.21
CA VAL A 18 -8.74 16.70 -14.84
C VAL A 18 -8.75 15.52 -15.79
N ASP A 19 -7.89 15.55 -16.82
CA ASP A 19 -7.75 14.43 -17.75
C ASP A 19 -7.15 13.19 -17.08
N TYR A 20 -6.22 13.40 -16.14
CA TYR A 20 -5.52 12.34 -15.40
C TYR A 20 -5.23 12.77 -13.95
N GLY A 21 -5.30 11.82 -13.01
CA GLY A 21 -4.90 12.00 -11.62
C GLY A 21 -3.87 10.97 -11.17
N VAL A 22 -2.82 11.42 -10.49
CA VAL A 22 -1.82 10.56 -9.87
C VAL A 22 -2.17 10.40 -8.39
N VAL A 23 -2.75 9.25 -8.02
CA VAL A 23 -3.32 9.02 -6.68
C VAL A 23 -2.45 8.04 -5.88
N ASN A 24 -2.21 8.34 -4.59
CA ASN A 24 -1.49 7.42 -3.71
C ASN A 24 -2.36 6.19 -3.38
N GLY A 25 -1.72 5.01 -3.28
CA GLY A 25 -2.43 3.74 -3.11
C GLY A 25 -3.33 3.67 -1.87
N ASN A 26 -2.98 4.31 -0.76
CA ASN A 26 -3.80 4.31 0.45
C ASN A 26 -5.19 4.93 0.21
N TYR A 27 -5.30 6.01 -0.57
CA TYR A 27 -6.59 6.61 -0.90
C TYR A 27 -7.43 5.75 -1.83
N ILE A 28 -6.79 4.90 -2.66
CA ILE A 28 -7.49 3.91 -3.46
C ILE A 28 -8.02 2.78 -2.56
N ALA A 29 -7.22 2.28 -1.62
CA ALA A 29 -7.63 1.23 -0.67
C ALA A 29 -8.81 1.62 0.23
N ASP A 30 -8.95 2.92 0.54
CA ASP A 30 -10.06 3.49 1.32
C ASP A 30 -11.27 3.90 0.44
N SER A 31 -11.21 3.63 -0.87
CA SER A 31 -12.26 3.94 -1.83
C SER A 31 -12.99 2.67 -2.32
N LYS A 32 -13.90 2.85 -3.27
CA LYS A 32 -14.56 1.74 -3.98
C LYS A 32 -13.78 1.25 -5.21
N ARG A 33 -12.56 1.75 -5.44
CA ARG A 33 -11.70 1.43 -6.59
C ARG A 33 -10.55 0.50 -6.16
N VAL A 34 -9.95 -0.19 -7.12
CA VAL A 34 -8.78 -1.06 -6.91
C VAL A 34 -7.58 -0.50 -7.68
N ILE A 35 -6.37 -0.56 -7.10
CA ILE A 35 -5.17 0.02 -7.75
C ILE A 35 -4.87 -0.66 -9.10
N ALA A 36 -5.22 -1.94 -9.24
CA ALA A 36 -5.06 -2.71 -10.47
C ALA A 36 -5.88 -2.15 -11.65
N ASP A 37 -6.92 -1.35 -11.39
CA ASP A 37 -7.75 -0.72 -12.43
C ASP A 37 -7.14 0.58 -12.99
N GLY A 38 -6.00 1.02 -12.44
CA GLY A 38 -5.31 2.23 -12.91
C GLY A 38 -4.76 2.06 -14.33
N LEU A 39 -4.83 3.12 -15.14
CA LEU A 39 -4.22 3.18 -16.48
C LEU A 39 -2.74 2.81 -16.47
N LEU A 40 -2.04 3.21 -15.40
CA LEU A 40 -0.67 2.84 -15.11
C LEU A 40 -0.52 2.66 -13.59
N VAL A 41 0.08 1.55 -13.19
CA VAL A 41 0.50 1.32 -11.80
C VAL A 41 2.01 1.51 -11.72
N GLU A 42 2.44 2.36 -10.80
CA GLU A 42 3.87 2.63 -10.59
C GLU A 42 4.61 1.32 -10.28
N LYS A 43 5.76 1.11 -10.95
CA LYS A 43 6.76 0.15 -10.48
C LYS A 43 7.51 0.77 -9.29
N THR A 44 6.85 0.76 -8.14
CA THR A 44 7.31 1.50 -6.96
C THR A 44 8.74 1.11 -6.56
N PRO A 45 9.67 2.07 -6.55
CA PRO A 45 11.06 1.82 -6.20
C PRO A 45 11.17 1.50 -4.70
N GLN A 46 12.28 0.88 -4.29
CA GLN A 46 12.44 0.42 -2.90
C GLN A 46 12.29 1.57 -1.89
N GLN A 47 12.80 2.78 -2.20
CA GLN A 47 12.71 3.93 -1.30
C GLN A 47 11.28 4.43 -1.03
N HIS A 48 10.30 4.07 -1.86
CA HIS A 48 8.90 4.50 -1.69
C HIS A 48 8.03 3.42 -1.05
N LYS A 49 8.60 2.25 -0.72
CA LYS A 49 7.82 1.18 -0.10
C LYS A 49 7.57 1.48 1.36
N VAL A 50 6.31 1.37 1.74
CA VAL A 50 5.92 1.33 3.15
C VAL A 50 6.46 0.03 3.75
N VAL A 51 7.17 0.17 4.87
CA VAL A 51 7.76 -0.94 5.62
C VAL A 51 7.32 -0.89 7.08
N LEU A 52 7.16 -2.06 7.67
CA LEU A 52 6.92 -2.18 9.11
C LEU A 52 8.22 -1.87 9.86
N THR A 53 8.18 -0.91 10.77
CA THR A 53 9.34 -0.47 11.56
C THR A 53 9.03 -0.50 13.05
N ILE A 54 10.07 -0.62 13.85
CA ILE A 54 10.05 -0.53 15.32
C ILE A 54 11.25 0.31 15.76
N ASN A 55 11.18 0.91 16.94
CA ASN A 55 12.36 1.52 17.57
C ASN A 55 13.41 0.43 17.82
N GLU A 56 14.68 0.75 17.54
CA GLU A 56 15.78 -0.22 17.65
C GLU A 56 15.91 -0.82 19.06
N SER A 57 15.68 -0.01 20.10
CA SER A 57 15.69 -0.45 21.50
C SER A 57 14.73 -1.62 21.78
N ASN A 58 13.73 -1.81 20.91
CA ASN A 58 12.71 -2.84 21.08
C ASN A 58 12.98 -4.11 20.27
N LYS A 59 14.07 -4.17 19.48
CA LYS A 59 14.31 -5.27 18.52
C LYS A 59 14.27 -6.66 19.14
N ASP A 60 14.72 -6.78 20.39
CA ASP A 60 14.86 -8.05 21.10
C ASP A 60 13.67 -8.39 22.02
N THR A 61 12.70 -7.48 22.13
CA THR A 61 11.50 -7.69 22.94
C THR A 61 10.62 -8.80 22.37
N ASP A 62 9.91 -9.51 23.25
CA ASP A 62 9.04 -10.62 22.84
C ASP A 62 7.89 -10.16 21.94
N TRP A 63 7.33 -8.97 22.20
CA TRP A 63 6.26 -8.41 21.39
C TRP A 63 6.74 -8.06 19.97
N ALA A 64 7.97 -7.55 19.81
CA ALA A 64 8.52 -7.21 18.48
C ALA A 64 8.75 -8.48 17.65
N LYS A 65 9.29 -9.53 18.29
CA LYS A 65 9.43 -10.86 17.67
C LYS A 65 8.06 -11.45 17.31
N ALA A 66 7.05 -11.29 18.17
CA ALA A 66 5.69 -11.74 17.91
C ALA A 66 5.04 -10.99 16.72
N LEU A 67 5.18 -9.67 16.67
CA LEU A 67 4.68 -8.84 15.58
C LEU A 67 5.28 -9.25 14.24
N LYS A 68 6.60 -9.46 14.18
CA LYS A 68 7.28 -9.95 12.96
C LYS A 68 6.73 -11.30 12.52
N ARG A 69 6.54 -12.25 13.44
CA ARG A 69 5.95 -13.57 13.12
C ARG A 69 4.52 -13.44 12.60
N ALA A 70 3.70 -12.59 13.22
CA ALA A 70 2.31 -12.37 12.81
C ALA A 70 2.23 -11.76 11.39
N TYR A 71 3.00 -10.71 11.12
CA TYR A 71 3.02 -10.01 9.84
C TYR A 71 3.48 -10.90 8.66
N TYR A 72 4.38 -11.85 8.92
CA TYR A 72 4.85 -12.81 7.91
C TYR A 72 4.18 -14.18 7.99
N SER A 73 3.11 -14.32 8.77
CA SER A 73 2.41 -15.60 8.93
C SER A 73 1.62 -15.99 7.67
N LYS A 74 1.52 -17.30 7.42
CA LYS A 74 0.62 -17.83 6.36
C LYS A 74 -0.84 -17.46 6.61
N GLU A 75 -1.23 -17.32 7.86
CA GLU A 75 -2.58 -16.92 8.24
C GLU A 75 -2.90 -15.51 7.76
N PHE A 76 -2.02 -14.54 8.08
CA PHE A 76 -2.19 -13.16 7.64
C PHE A 76 -2.10 -13.03 6.12
N GLN A 77 -1.18 -13.73 5.47
CA GLN A 77 -1.10 -13.81 4.01
C GLN A 77 -2.43 -14.29 3.40
N LYS A 78 -2.97 -15.42 3.87
CA LYS A 78 -4.25 -15.95 3.36
C LYS A 78 -5.42 -15.01 3.61
N TRP A 79 -5.43 -14.32 4.74
CA TRP A 79 -6.44 -13.30 5.01
C TRP A 79 -6.32 -12.13 4.02
N TYR A 80 -5.11 -11.67 3.75
CA TYR A 80 -4.82 -10.57 2.82
C TYR A 80 -5.20 -10.91 1.38
N GLU A 81 -4.84 -12.10 0.89
CA GLU A 81 -5.11 -12.56 -0.48
C GLU A 81 -6.62 -12.64 -0.79
N LYS A 82 -7.47 -12.77 0.24
CA LYS A 82 -8.93 -12.74 0.10
C LYS A 82 -9.52 -11.33 -0.03
N GLN A 83 -8.72 -10.28 0.16
CA GLN A 83 -9.19 -8.90 0.12
C GLN A 83 -9.08 -8.36 -1.31
N ASP A 84 -10.19 -8.34 -2.05
CA ASP A 84 -10.22 -7.82 -3.43
C ASP A 84 -9.68 -6.39 -3.55
N LYS A 85 -9.94 -5.55 -2.54
CA LYS A 85 -9.48 -4.16 -2.49
C LYS A 85 -7.95 -3.99 -2.47
N TYR A 86 -7.18 -5.02 -2.13
CA TYR A 86 -5.72 -4.97 -2.08
C TYR A 86 -5.05 -5.61 -3.31
N LYS A 87 -5.82 -6.04 -4.32
CA LYS A 87 -5.26 -6.55 -5.57
C LYS A 87 -4.37 -5.50 -6.24
N GLY A 88 -3.16 -5.89 -6.61
CA GLY A 88 -2.17 -5.01 -7.25
C GLY A 88 -1.25 -4.25 -6.28
N PHE A 89 -1.49 -4.32 -4.96
CA PHE A 89 -0.56 -3.76 -3.99
C PHE A 89 0.71 -4.61 -3.85
N ILE A 90 1.79 -3.95 -3.41
CA ILE A 90 3.08 -4.59 -3.17
C ILE A 90 2.97 -5.44 -1.91
N VAL A 91 3.19 -6.74 -2.06
CA VAL A 91 3.23 -7.68 -0.93
C VAL A 91 4.66 -7.93 -0.43
N PRO A 92 4.84 -8.31 0.84
CA PRO A 92 6.13 -8.71 1.35
C PRO A 92 6.78 -9.84 0.55
N LYS A 93 8.10 -9.82 0.39
CA LYS A 93 8.83 -10.87 -0.33
C LYS A 93 8.79 -12.20 0.41
N GLU A 94 8.70 -12.13 1.74
CA GLU A 94 8.68 -13.25 2.67
C GLU A 94 7.46 -14.18 2.45
N TRP A 95 6.39 -13.67 1.85
CA TRP A 95 5.17 -14.42 1.52
C TRP A 95 5.31 -15.29 0.26
N LYS A 96 6.35 -15.06 -0.56
CA LYS A 96 6.61 -15.79 -1.82
C LYS A 96 7.54 -17.00 -1.64
N LYS A 97 7.66 -17.51 -0.41
CA LYS A 97 8.51 -18.68 -0.09
C LYS A 97 7.81 -19.99 -0.35
#